data_AF-A0A1Z8LMQ3-F1
#
_entry.id   AF-A0A1Z8LMQ3-F1
#
_cell.length_a   1.000
_cell.length_b   1.000
_cell.length_c   1.000
_cell.angle_alpha   90.00
_cell.angle_beta   90.00
_cell.angle_gamma   90.00
#
_symmetry.space_group_name_H-M   'P 1'
#
loop_
_entity.id
_entity.type
_entity.pdbx_description
1 polymer ?
#
loop_
_entity_poly.entity_id
_entity_poly.type
_entity_poly.pdbx_seq_one_letter_code
_entity_poly.pdbx_strand_id
1 'polypeptide(L)'
;MSSFQDQSSPQPGGHRQHQAELDGDEGDDRQHTAAIDADGLPLDAISPEAQRIIDSLAAQIEPMRLEVAQARARENRLYELARIHSVLPIPDRREFERELRYIIDHILDAGALAKLLVINIESAEVLRRSLGWACSNAMILHAVRVIKGMSENNDILGSLCGHDLGVILFSTDLKSLETKIKGIERHLNETPLNWQGENIAIRPRLGSILLDAGCAEMQLTNAVDKVFCQTTLPNECIK
;
A
#
# COMPACT_ATOMS: atom_id res chain seq x y z
N MET A 1 -54.09 25.77 -17.72
CA MET A 1 -53.64 27.10 -17.25
C MET A 1 -52.13 27.04 -17.10
N SER A 2 -51.41 28.09 -17.53
CA SER A 2 -49.96 28.36 -17.39
C SER A 2 -48.97 27.21 -17.66
N SER A 3 -48.12 27.31 -18.69
CA SER A 3 -46.81 28.02 -18.69
C SER A 3 -45.74 27.25 -17.88
N PHE A 4 -44.44 27.33 -18.16
CA PHE A 4 -43.63 28.29 -18.92
C PHE A 4 -42.45 27.50 -19.51
N GLN A 5 -42.01 27.76 -20.75
CA GLN A 5 -40.67 27.35 -21.18
C GLN A 5 -40.09 28.40 -22.12
N ASP A 6 -38.93 28.89 -21.71
CA ASP A 6 -38.18 30.00 -22.30
C ASP A 6 -37.09 29.45 -23.22
N GLN A 7 -36.92 30.08 -24.40
CA GLN A 7 -35.61 30.20 -25.04
C GLN A 7 -35.64 31.27 -26.13
N SER A 8 -34.71 32.22 -26.02
CA SER A 8 -34.67 33.45 -26.81
C SER A 8 -33.81 33.30 -28.07
N SER A 9 -34.17 34.03 -29.14
CA SER A 9 -33.50 33.98 -30.44
C SER A 9 -32.17 34.75 -30.50
N PRO A 10 -31.22 34.37 -31.38
CA PRO A 10 -29.99 35.12 -31.63
C PRO A 10 -30.12 36.09 -32.82
N GLN A 11 -29.47 37.27 -32.76
CA GLN A 11 -29.13 38.09 -33.94
C GLN A 11 -27.84 38.93 -33.75
N PRO A 12 -27.20 39.43 -34.84
CA PRO A 12 -25.78 39.81 -34.84
C PRO A 12 -25.47 41.30 -35.21
N GLY A 13 -24.19 41.68 -35.05
CA GLY A 13 -23.56 42.92 -35.54
C GLY A 13 -22.41 43.37 -34.61
N GLY A 14 -21.33 44.03 -35.02
CA GLY A 14 -20.89 44.49 -36.36
C GLY A 14 -19.98 45.74 -36.24
N HIS A 15 -18.95 45.85 -37.11
CA HIS A 15 -18.00 47.01 -37.25
C HIS A 15 -16.84 47.11 -36.20
N ARG A 16 -15.64 47.65 -36.49
CA ARG A 16 -15.07 48.20 -37.75
C ARG A 16 -13.51 48.19 -37.78
N GLN A 17 -12.97 47.98 -38.99
CA GLN A 17 -11.71 48.45 -39.61
C GLN A 17 -10.67 49.27 -38.79
N HIS A 18 -9.39 48.94 -38.98
CA HIS A 18 -8.45 49.84 -39.67
C HIS A 18 -7.32 49.06 -40.40
N GLN A 19 -7.05 49.44 -41.65
CA GLN A 19 -5.85 49.12 -42.43
C GLN A 19 -5.06 50.41 -42.67
N ALA A 20 -3.73 50.29 -42.75
CA ALA A 20 -2.87 51.15 -43.57
C ALA A 20 -1.56 50.40 -43.88
N GLU A 21 -1.25 50.23 -45.17
CA GLU A 21 0.08 49.91 -45.71
C GLU A 21 0.96 51.19 -45.64
N LEU A 22 2.27 51.29 -45.94
CA LEU A 22 3.24 50.53 -46.75
C LEU A 22 4.56 50.39 -45.92
N ASP A 23 5.75 49.99 -46.39
CA ASP A 23 6.29 49.67 -47.73
C ASP A 23 7.41 48.59 -47.63
N GLY A 24 8.09 48.24 -48.72
CA GLY A 24 9.01 47.10 -48.80
C GLY A 24 10.52 47.38 -48.97
N ASP A 25 11.30 46.29 -49.07
CA ASP A 25 12.63 46.21 -49.72
C ASP A 25 12.88 44.76 -50.19
N GLU A 26 13.59 44.58 -51.31
CA GLU A 26 13.89 43.25 -51.89
C GLU A 26 15.32 42.80 -51.54
N GLY A 27 15.45 41.56 -51.04
CA GLY A 27 16.75 40.95 -50.76
C GLY A 27 16.75 39.45 -51.05
N ASP A 28 17.25 39.06 -52.21
CA ASP A 28 17.55 37.66 -52.55
C ASP A 28 18.83 37.21 -51.83
N ASP A 29 18.70 36.24 -50.92
CA ASP A 29 19.85 35.41 -50.54
C ASP A 29 19.41 33.98 -50.18
N ARG A 30 19.20 33.16 -51.23
CA ARG A 30 19.02 31.72 -51.08
C ARG A 30 20.34 31.05 -50.73
N GLN A 31 20.59 30.72 -49.46
CA GLN A 31 21.46 29.58 -49.13
C GLN A 31 21.33 29.01 -47.70
N HIS A 32 21.37 27.68 -47.64
CA HIS A 32 21.56 26.83 -46.46
C HIS A 32 20.54 26.93 -45.32
N THR A 33 19.35 26.37 -45.56
CA THR A 33 18.66 25.61 -44.51
C THR A 33 19.54 24.44 -44.08
N ALA A 34 20.31 24.60 -43.01
CA ALA A 34 21.01 23.49 -42.38
C ALA A 34 19.98 22.47 -41.91
N ALA A 35 20.10 21.22 -42.38
CA ALA A 35 19.25 20.13 -41.92
C ALA A 35 19.58 19.84 -40.44
N ILE A 36 18.60 20.05 -39.57
CA ILE A 36 18.71 19.72 -38.15
C ILE A 36 18.24 18.28 -37.98
N ASP A 37 19.18 17.34 -37.95
CA ASP A 37 18.93 15.99 -37.44
C ASP A 37 18.98 15.98 -35.90
N ALA A 38 18.33 14.98 -35.31
CA ALA A 38 17.75 15.05 -33.96
C ALA A 38 18.73 15.12 -32.75
N ASP A 39 20.05 15.12 -32.96
CA ASP A 39 21.06 14.95 -31.89
C ASP A 39 21.96 16.18 -31.61
N GLY A 40 21.72 17.33 -32.27
CA GLY A 40 22.04 18.65 -31.68
C GLY A 40 23.50 19.00 -31.31
N LEU A 41 24.53 18.43 -31.96
CA LEU A 41 25.93 18.91 -31.83
C LEU A 41 26.60 19.13 -33.20
N PRO A 42 27.44 20.17 -33.35
CA PRO A 42 28.21 20.41 -34.57
C PRO A 42 29.35 19.39 -34.72
N LEU A 43 29.46 18.79 -35.92
CA LEU A 43 30.38 17.69 -36.26
C LEU A 43 31.83 18.12 -36.55
N ASP A 44 32.34 19.13 -35.85
CA ASP A 44 33.75 19.54 -35.95
C ASP A 44 34.65 18.62 -35.08
N ALA A 45 34.88 17.42 -35.63
CA ALA A 45 35.95 16.49 -35.29
C ALA A 45 36.07 16.05 -33.81
N ILE A 46 35.16 15.18 -33.37
CA ILE A 46 35.50 14.21 -32.31
C ILE A 46 36.75 13.44 -32.77
N SER A 47 37.84 13.52 -32.00
CA SER A 47 39.08 12.81 -32.32
C SER A 47 38.79 11.30 -32.50
N PRO A 48 39.42 10.61 -33.48
CA PRO A 48 39.28 9.16 -33.63
C PRO A 48 39.66 8.35 -32.38
N GLU A 49 40.38 8.95 -31.44
CA GLU A 49 40.67 8.39 -30.12
C GLU A 49 39.53 8.62 -29.11
N ALA A 50 38.92 9.81 -29.10
CA ALA A 50 37.74 10.12 -28.29
C ALA A 50 36.52 9.28 -28.72
N GLN A 51 36.32 9.07 -30.02
CA GLN A 51 35.26 8.19 -30.52
C GLN A 51 35.43 6.76 -30.02
N ARG A 52 36.65 6.19 -30.07
CA ARG A 52 36.94 4.84 -29.53
C ARG A 52 36.67 4.74 -28.03
N ILE A 53 36.92 5.80 -27.27
CA ILE A 53 36.62 5.84 -25.83
C ILE A 53 35.10 5.85 -25.61
N ILE A 54 34.35 6.65 -26.37
CA ILE A 54 32.87 6.68 -26.33
C ILE A 54 32.29 5.31 -26.71
N ASP A 55 32.77 4.70 -27.80
CA ASP A 55 32.34 3.37 -28.25
C ASP A 55 32.64 2.28 -27.20
N SER A 56 33.82 2.36 -26.57
CA SER A 56 34.24 1.44 -25.49
C SER A 56 33.40 1.60 -24.21
N LEU A 57 32.99 2.83 -23.86
CA LEU A 57 32.08 3.09 -22.74
C LEU A 57 30.66 2.63 -23.09
N ALA A 58 30.16 2.90 -24.30
CA ALA A 58 28.86 2.44 -24.77
C ALA A 58 28.76 0.90 -24.77
N ALA A 59 29.82 0.22 -25.21
CA ALA A 59 29.93 -1.25 -25.17
C ALA A 59 29.94 -1.83 -23.74
N GLN A 60 30.28 -1.04 -22.72
CA GLN A 60 30.21 -1.43 -21.30
C GLN A 60 28.87 -1.07 -20.64
N ILE A 61 28.19 -0.01 -21.10
CA ILE A 61 26.90 0.43 -20.55
C ILE A 61 25.80 -0.62 -20.77
N GLU A 62 25.74 -1.24 -21.95
CA GLU A 62 24.66 -2.18 -22.27
C GLU A 62 24.70 -3.50 -21.47
N PRO A 63 25.84 -4.20 -21.28
CA PRO A 63 25.89 -5.34 -20.37
C PRO A 63 25.60 -4.96 -18.91
N MET A 64 26.01 -3.77 -18.45
CA MET A 64 25.65 -3.29 -17.10
C MET A 64 24.13 -3.03 -16.96
N ARG A 65 23.48 -2.47 -17.98
CA ARG A 65 22.01 -2.32 -18.00
C ARG A 65 21.30 -3.67 -17.96
N LEU A 66 21.78 -4.64 -18.71
CA LEU A 66 21.25 -6.01 -18.70
C LEU A 66 21.41 -6.67 -17.33
N GLU A 67 22.58 -6.53 -16.69
CA GLU A 67 22.83 -7.04 -15.34
C GLU A 67 21.92 -6.38 -14.30
N VAL A 68 21.75 -5.05 -14.34
CA VAL A 68 20.80 -4.32 -13.48
C VAL A 68 19.36 -4.78 -13.69
N ALA A 69 18.94 -5.02 -14.94
CA ALA A 69 17.61 -5.54 -15.25
C ALA A 69 17.40 -6.96 -14.71
N GLN A 70 18.40 -7.85 -14.85
CA GLN A 70 18.38 -9.21 -14.30
C GLN A 70 18.37 -9.20 -12.77
N ALA A 71 19.16 -8.34 -12.14
CA ALA A 71 19.19 -8.16 -10.68
C ALA A 71 17.81 -7.73 -10.15
N ARG A 72 17.20 -6.70 -10.74
CA ARG A 72 15.83 -6.24 -10.38
C ARG A 72 14.77 -7.31 -10.60
N ALA A 73 14.85 -8.06 -11.70
CA ALA A 73 13.92 -9.17 -11.96
C ALA A 73 14.06 -10.29 -10.91
N ARG A 74 15.29 -10.59 -10.49
CA ARG A 74 15.56 -11.56 -9.42
C ARG A 74 15.08 -11.04 -8.06
N GLU A 75 15.32 -9.77 -7.76
CA GLU A 75 14.88 -9.10 -6.53
C GLU A 75 13.35 -9.14 -6.42
N ASN A 76 12.62 -8.71 -7.47
CA ASN A 76 11.16 -8.80 -7.52
C ASN A 76 10.64 -10.23 -7.33
N ARG A 77 11.27 -11.23 -7.96
CA ARG A 77 10.89 -12.64 -7.75
C ARG A 77 11.10 -13.10 -6.30
N LEU A 78 12.16 -12.62 -5.63
CA LEU A 78 12.40 -12.91 -4.22
C LEU A 78 11.40 -12.19 -3.32
N TYR A 79 11.01 -10.95 -3.65
CA TYR A 79 9.95 -10.24 -2.94
C TYR A 79 8.60 -10.96 -3.06
N GLU A 80 8.18 -11.35 -4.26
CA GLU A 80 6.92 -12.10 -4.45
C GLU A 80 6.86 -13.39 -3.62
N LEU A 81 7.98 -14.10 -3.48
CA LEU A 81 8.08 -15.28 -2.62
C LEU A 81 8.07 -14.95 -1.11
N ALA A 82 8.48 -13.74 -0.72
CA ALA A 82 8.55 -13.28 0.66
C ALA A 82 7.26 -12.58 1.15
N ARG A 83 6.31 -12.23 0.26
CA ARG A 83 5.04 -11.56 0.60
C ARG A 83 4.15 -12.34 1.57
N ILE A 84 4.31 -13.66 1.67
CA ILE A 84 3.47 -14.53 2.50
C ILE A 84 4.27 -14.96 3.74
N HIS A 85 3.63 -14.90 4.91
CA HIS A 85 4.23 -15.34 6.15
C HIS A 85 4.63 -16.83 6.09
N SER A 86 5.86 -17.16 6.50
CA SER A 86 6.49 -18.48 6.31
C SER A 86 5.73 -19.68 6.88
N VAL A 87 4.80 -19.45 7.82
CA VAL A 87 3.99 -20.47 8.50
C VAL A 87 2.48 -20.26 8.31
N LEU A 88 2.03 -19.04 7.99
CA LEU A 88 0.63 -18.64 8.07
C LEU A 88 0.14 -18.25 6.68
N PRO A 89 -1.09 -18.61 6.27
CA PRO A 89 -1.62 -18.32 4.93
C PRO A 89 -2.10 -16.87 4.80
N ILE A 90 -1.28 -15.91 5.21
CA ILE A 90 -1.54 -14.46 5.26
C ILE A 90 -0.29 -13.68 4.81
N PRO A 91 -0.45 -12.45 4.31
CA PRO A 91 0.62 -11.47 4.17
C PRO A 91 1.59 -11.44 5.35
N ASP A 92 2.88 -11.31 5.04
CA ASP A 92 3.91 -10.99 6.02
C ASP A 92 3.77 -9.53 6.50
N ARG A 93 4.63 -9.13 7.44
CA ARG A 93 4.62 -7.76 7.99
C ARG A 93 4.84 -6.71 6.90
N ARG A 94 5.82 -6.92 6.02
CA ARG A 94 6.19 -5.95 4.99
C ARG A 94 5.05 -5.75 4.00
N GLU A 95 4.39 -6.83 3.60
CA GLU A 95 3.26 -6.78 2.69
C GLU A 95 2.02 -6.16 3.34
N PHE A 96 1.74 -6.46 4.62
CA PHE A 96 0.66 -5.82 5.37
C PHE A 96 0.89 -4.30 5.52
N GLU A 97 2.11 -3.87 5.87
CA GLU A 97 2.46 -2.44 5.95
C GLU A 97 2.38 -1.74 4.58
N ARG A 98 2.69 -2.45 3.48
CA ARG A 98 2.53 -1.93 2.12
C ARG A 98 1.06 -1.70 1.76
N GLU A 99 0.19 -2.67 2.06
CA GLU A 99 -1.26 -2.53 1.85
C GLU A 99 -1.87 -1.44 2.74
N LEU A 100 -1.48 -1.37 4.02
CA LEU A 100 -1.91 -0.31 4.94
C LEU A 100 -1.57 1.09 4.40
N ARG A 101 -0.34 1.27 3.91
CA ARG A 101 0.08 2.54 3.28
C ARG A 101 -0.72 2.84 2.02
N TYR A 102 -0.89 1.86 1.14
CA TYR A 102 -1.70 2.02 -0.07
C TYR A 102 -3.14 2.47 0.23
N ILE A 103 -3.77 1.88 1.25
CA ILE A 103 -5.12 2.24 1.70
C ILE A 103 -5.19 3.68 2.20
N ILE A 104 -4.22 4.10 3.03
CA ILE A 104 -4.18 5.46 3.57
C ILE A 104 -3.93 6.49 2.47
N ASP A 105 -3.03 6.19 1.52
CA ASP A 105 -2.65 7.10 0.44
C ASP A 105 -3.68 7.19 -0.71
N HIS A 106 -4.60 6.22 -0.87
CA HIS A 106 -5.48 6.12 -2.06
C HIS A 106 -6.96 5.83 -1.79
N ILE A 107 -7.31 5.18 -0.68
CA ILE A 107 -8.68 4.66 -0.44
C ILE A 107 -9.45 5.51 0.56
N LEU A 108 -8.77 6.12 1.55
CA LEU A 108 -9.40 7.04 2.50
C LEU A 108 -9.89 8.33 1.82
N ASP A 109 -9.12 8.85 0.86
CA ASP A 109 -9.47 10.05 0.07
C ASP A 109 -10.78 9.87 -0.75
N ALA A 110 -11.16 8.62 -1.03
CA ALA A 110 -12.44 8.28 -1.69
C ALA A 110 -13.65 8.26 -0.72
N GLY A 111 -13.46 8.61 0.56
CA GLY A 111 -14.51 8.65 1.58
C GLY A 111 -14.86 7.29 2.20
N ALA A 112 -14.01 6.27 2.01
CA ALA A 112 -14.20 4.95 2.62
C ALA A 112 -13.78 4.96 4.11
N LEU A 113 -14.64 4.42 4.98
CA LEU A 113 -14.36 4.32 6.41
C LEU A 113 -13.62 3.01 6.72
N ALA A 114 -12.36 3.11 7.14
CA ALA A 114 -11.52 1.96 7.47
C ALA A 114 -10.97 2.04 8.89
N LYS A 115 -10.78 0.90 9.55
CA LYS A 115 -10.25 0.82 10.92
C LYS A 115 -9.20 -0.28 11.01
N LEU A 116 -8.03 0.08 11.51
CA LEU A 116 -6.94 -0.86 11.79
C LEU A 116 -7.15 -1.47 13.17
N LEU A 117 -7.06 -2.79 13.22
CA LEU A 117 -7.21 -3.65 14.38
C LEU A 117 -5.92 -4.46 14.53
N VAL A 118 -5.24 -4.30 15.66
CA VAL A 118 -4.09 -5.12 16.06
C VAL A 118 -4.58 -6.14 17.08
N ILE A 119 -4.25 -7.41 16.87
CA ILE A 119 -4.65 -8.54 17.70
C ILE A 119 -3.41 -9.29 18.18
N ASN A 120 -3.16 -9.28 19.49
CA ASN A 120 -2.11 -10.06 20.14
C ASN A 120 -2.72 -11.34 20.74
N ILE A 121 -2.21 -12.52 20.37
CA ILE A 121 -2.70 -13.81 20.89
C ILE A 121 -1.85 -14.28 22.08
N GLU A 122 -2.09 -13.72 23.26
CA GLU A 122 -1.29 -13.98 24.49
C GLU A 122 -1.11 -15.48 24.77
N SER A 123 -2.18 -16.26 24.59
CA SER A 123 -2.16 -17.71 24.80
C SER A 123 -1.09 -18.41 23.97
N ALA A 124 -0.74 -17.91 22.77
CA ALA A 124 0.27 -18.51 21.92
C ALA A 124 1.70 -18.41 22.51
N GLU A 125 2.02 -17.38 23.30
CA GLU A 125 3.32 -17.24 23.95
C GLU A 125 3.42 -18.18 25.17
N VAL A 126 2.36 -18.28 25.97
CA VAL A 126 2.25 -19.22 27.09
C VAL A 126 2.40 -20.66 26.59
N LEU A 127 1.68 -21.03 25.53
CA LEU A 127 1.73 -22.36 24.92
C LEU A 127 3.10 -22.67 24.33
N ARG A 128 3.83 -21.68 23.80
CA ARG A 128 5.20 -21.87 23.32
C ARG A 128 6.15 -22.33 24.43
N ARG A 129 5.96 -21.81 25.65
CA ARG A 129 6.76 -22.17 26.83
C ARG A 129 6.38 -23.52 27.43
N SER A 130 5.10 -23.90 27.42
CA SER A 130 4.60 -25.12 28.08
C SER A 130 4.47 -26.34 27.16
N LEU A 131 3.95 -26.16 25.94
CA LEU A 131 3.65 -27.22 24.96
C LEU A 131 4.49 -27.11 23.67
N GLY A 132 5.42 -26.16 23.63
CA GLY A 132 6.39 -26.00 22.55
C GLY A 132 5.86 -25.30 21.30
N TRP A 133 6.73 -25.23 20.28
CA TRP A 133 6.49 -24.44 19.07
C TRP A 133 5.25 -24.91 18.29
N ALA A 134 5.04 -26.22 18.15
CA ALA A 134 3.96 -26.76 17.31
C ALA A 134 2.57 -26.35 17.79
N CYS A 135 2.31 -26.41 19.11
CA CYS A 135 1.06 -25.98 19.71
C CYS A 135 0.85 -24.46 19.58
N SER A 136 1.91 -23.66 19.78
CA SER A 136 1.90 -22.21 19.58
C SER A 136 1.56 -21.81 18.15
N ASN A 137 2.18 -22.46 17.15
CA ASN A 137 1.85 -22.26 15.73
C ASN A 137 0.40 -22.64 15.42
N ALA A 138 -0.08 -23.77 15.95
CA ALA A 138 -1.46 -24.22 15.75
C ALA A 138 -2.48 -23.23 16.33
N MET A 139 -2.19 -22.64 17.50
CA MET A 139 -3.01 -21.58 18.10
C MET A 139 -3.11 -20.34 17.20
N ILE A 140 -1.99 -19.84 16.67
CA ILE A 140 -2.01 -18.66 15.78
C ILE A 140 -2.70 -18.99 14.45
N LEU A 141 -2.45 -20.16 13.87
CA LEU A 141 -3.11 -20.62 12.64
C LEU A 141 -4.63 -20.78 12.83
N HIS A 142 -5.06 -21.25 14.00
CA HIS A 142 -6.47 -21.36 14.36
C HIS A 142 -7.12 -19.97 14.53
N ALA A 143 -6.48 -19.05 15.25
CA ALA A 143 -6.93 -17.66 15.35
C ALA A 143 -7.07 -17.00 13.96
N VAL A 144 -6.08 -17.19 13.07
CA VAL A 144 -6.13 -16.73 11.67
C VAL A 144 -7.34 -17.31 10.92
N ARG A 145 -7.67 -18.59 11.10
CA ARG A 145 -8.85 -19.22 10.48
C ARG A 145 -10.17 -18.63 11.02
N VAL A 146 -10.26 -18.41 12.33
CA VAL A 146 -11.44 -17.79 12.96
C VAL A 146 -11.64 -16.37 12.42
N ILE A 147 -10.58 -15.55 12.38
CA ILE A 147 -10.65 -14.18 11.85
C ILE A 147 -11.05 -14.20 10.36
N LYS A 148 -10.39 -15.02 9.52
CA LYS A 148 -10.75 -15.14 8.10
C LYS A 148 -12.18 -15.60 7.84
N GLY A 149 -12.75 -16.41 8.75
CA GLY A 149 -14.16 -16.83 8.66
C GLY A 149 -15.16 -15.70 8.96
N MET A 150 -14.70 -14.60 9.57
CA MET A 150 -15.49 -13.41 9.89
C MET A 150 -15.15 -12.19 9.03
N SER A 151 -14.00 -12.18 8.38
CA SER A 151 -13.58 -11.16 7.42
C SER A 151 -14.42 -11.21 6.15
N GLU A 152 -14.76 -10.03 5.63
CA GLU A 152 -15.35 -9.86 4.31
C GLU A 152 -14.25 -9.82 3.24
N ASN A 153 -14.62 -9.98 1.97
CA ASN A 153 -13.66 -10.01 0.84
C ASN A 153 -12.79 -8.74 0.71
N ASN A 154 -13.21 -7.62 1.29
CA ASN A 154 -12.46 -6.35 1.27
C ASN A 154 -11.57 -6.16 2.50
N ASP A 155 -11.73 -6.95 3.57
CA ASP A 155 -10.89 -6.82 4.76
C ASP A 155 -9.51 -7.46 4.52
N ILE A 156 -8.44 -6.80 4.98
CA ILE A 156 -7.07 -7.31 4.84
C ILE A 156 -6.57 -7.82 6.18
N LEU A 157 -6.21 -9.11 6.25
CA LEU A 157 -5.55 -9.73 7.40
C LEU A 157 -4.08 -10.01 7.07
N GLY A 158 -3.15 -9.61 7.93
CA GLY A 158 -1.71 -9.89 7.82
C GLY A 158 -1.05 -10.21 9.17
N SER A 159 0.19 -10.70 9.12
CA SER A 159 1.03 -10.91 10.31
C SER A 159 1.82 -9.64 10.62
N LEU A 160 1.91 -9.22 11.88
CA LEU A 160 2.71 -8.05 12.28
C LEU A 160 4.06 -8.48 12.87
N CYS A 161 4.06 -9.41 13.83
CA CYS A 161 5.26 -10.04 14.36
C CYS A 161 4.88 -11.24 15.22
N GLY A 162 5.54 -12.39 15.09
CA GLY A 162 5.47 -13.48 16.07
C GLY A 162 4.06 -14.06 16.33
N HIS A 163 3.30 -13.44 17.23
CA HIS A 163 1.93 -13.80 17.61
C HIS A 163 0.93 -12.63 17.51
N ASP A 164 1.35 -11.53 16.87
CA ASP A 164 0.57 -10.34 16.55
C ASP A 164 0.05 -10.39 15.11
N LEU A 165 -1.24 -10.10 14.96
CA LEU A 165 -1.96 -10.04 13.69
C LEU A 165 -2.50 -8.63 13.47
N GLY A 166 -2.46 -8.15 12.22
CA GLY A 166 -3.08 -6.90 11.80
C GLY A 166 -4.30 -7.18 10.93
N VAL A 167 -5.40 -6.49 11.18
CA VAL A 167 -6.61 -6.54 10.35
C VAL A 167 -7.02 -5.13 9.97
N ILE A 168 -7.22 -4.86 8.69
CA ILE A 168 -7.84 -3.63 8.21
C ILE A 168 -9.28 -3.97 7.86
N LEU A 169 -10.21 -3.37 8.61
CA LEU A 169 -11.64 -3.57 8.46
C LEU A 169 -12.27 -2.38 7.74
N PHE A 170 -13.11 -2.64 6.75
CA PHE A 170 -13.86 -1.61 6.03
C PHE A 170 -15.34 -1.62 6.42
N SER A 171 -15.98 -0.46 6.32
CA SER A 171 -17.42 -0.31 6.53
C SER A 171 -17.97 0.99 5.94
N THR A 172 -19.29 1.14 5.96
CA THR A 172 -20.00 2.40 5.73
C THR A 172 -20.15 3.25 6.99
N ASP A 173 -20.03 2.65 8.19
CA ASP A 173 -20.25 3.37 9.45
C ASP A 173 -19.44 2.82 10.65
N LEU A 174 -19.22 3.70 11.64
CA LEU A 174 -18.42 3.38 12.82
C LEU A 174 -19.06 2.32 13.74
N LYS A 175 -20.39 2.26 13.84
CA LYS A 175 -21.07 1.32 14.74
C LYS A 175 -20.94 -0.11 14.22
N SER A 176 -21.02 -0.29 12.90
CA SER A 176 -20.77 -1.56 12.24
C SER A 176 -19.32 -2.03 12.46
N LEU A 177 -18.32 -1.14 12.36
CA LEU A 177 -16.92 -1.47 12.70
C LEU A 177 -16.75 -1.92 14.16
N GLU A 178 -17.28 -1.18 15.13
CA GLU A 178 -17.20 -1.58 16.55
C GLU A 178 -17.93 -2.91 16.81
N THR A 179 -19.05 -3.15 16.12
CA THR A 179 -19.81 -4.39 16.24
C THR A 179 -19.04 -5.57 15.65
N LYS A 180 -18.37 -5.38 14.50
CA LYS A 180 -17.50 -6.38 13.85
C LYS A 180 -16.28 -6.71 14.70
N ILE A 181 -15.61 -5.71 15.28
CA ILE A 181 -14.47 -5.91 16.19
C ILE A 181 -14.89 -6.73 17.43
N LYS A 182 -15.98 -6.35 18.09
CA LYS A 182 -16.53 -7.11 19.24
C LYS A 182 -17.01 -8.51 18.84
N GLY A 183 -17.47 -8.68 17.61
CA GLY A 183 -17.80 -9.97 17.02
C GLY A 183 -16.58 -10.88 16.90
N ILE A 184 -15.48 -10.36 16.34
CA ILE A 184 -14.20 -11.06 16.18
C ILE A 184 -13.61 -11.44 17.54
N GLU A 185 -13.56 -10.49 18.48
CA GLU A 185 -13.11 -10.73 19.86
C GLU A 185 -13.93 -11.84 20.53
N ARG A 186 -15.26 -11.80 20.44
CA ARG A 186 -16.13 -12.83 21.00
C ARG A 186 -15.86 -14.20 20.38
N HIS A 187 -15.87 -14.32 19.05
CA HIS A 187 -15.67 -15.60 18.38
C HIS A 187 -14.29 -16.21 18.65
N LEU A 188 -13.23 -15.39 18.77
CA LEU A 188 -11.91 -15.86 19.18
C LEU A 188 -11.94 -16.46 20.59
N ASN A 189 -12.58 -15.79 21.56
CA ASN A 189 -12.72 -16.32 22.92
C ASN A 189 -13.62 -17.58 22.99
N GLU A 190 -14.67 -17.65 22.17
CA GLU A 190 -15.65 -18.75 22.16
C GLU A 190 -15.21 -19.97 21.33
N THR A 191 -14.17 -19.85 20.49
CA THR A 191 -13.71 -20.93 19.58
C THR A 191 -12.33 -21.47 20.02
N PRO A 192 -12.24 -22.33 21.05
CA PRO A 192 -10.96 -22.87 21.51
C PRO A 192 -10.24 -23.70 20.44
N LEU A 193 -8.92 -23.76 20.53
CA LEU A 193 -8.10 -24.70 19.78
C LEU A 193 -8.26 -26.10 20.40
N ASN A 194 -8.73 -27.09 19.65
CA ASN A 194 -8.54 -28.48 20.05
C ASN A 194 -7.11 -28.92 19.71
N TRP A 195 -6.32 -29.23 20.74
CA TRP A 195 -4.96 -29.72 20.62
C TRP A 195 -4.81 -31.04 21.37
N GLN A 196 -4.57 -32.13 20.64
CA GLN A 196 -4.41 -33.49 21.20
C GLN A 196 -5.61 -33.98 22.04
N GLY A 197 -6.81 -33.44 21.80
CA GLY A 197 -8.03 -33.76 22.55
C GLY A 197 -8.39 -32.73 23.63
N GLU A 198 -7.46 -31.86 24.01
CA GLU A 198 -7.68 -30.78 24.98
C GLU A 198 -8.15 -29.49 24.29
N ASN A 199 -9.15 -28.83 24.86
CA ASN A 199 -9.67 -27.55 24.35
C ASN A 199 -8.96 -26.38 25.03
N ILE A 200 -8.10 -25.69 24.29
CA ILE A 200 -7.29 -24.57 24.76
C ILE A 200 -7.95 -23.26 24.31
N ALA A 201 -8.42 -22.46 25.26
CA ALA A 201 -9.02 -21.15 24.98
C ALA A 201 -8.00 -20.18 24.33
N ILE A 202 -8.45 -19.45 23.32
CA ILE A 202 -7.71 -18.31 22.78
C ILE A 202 -7.89 -17.15 23.74
N ARG A 203 -6.80 -16.46 24.10
CA ARG A 203 -6.86 -15.18 24.82
C ARG A 203 -6.34 -14.06 23.90
N PRO A 204 -7.20 -13.42 23.11
CA PRO A 204 -6.81 -12.29 22.29
C PRO A 204 -6.82 -11.00 23.13
N ARG A 205 -5.86 -10.11 22.87
CA ARG A 205 -5.96 -8.67 23.20
C ARG A 205 -6.10 -7.89 21.91
N LEU A 206 -7.02 -6.93 21.88
CA LEU A 206 -7.33 -6.16 20.68
C LEU A 206 -7.15 -4.66 20.94
N GLY A 207 -6.45 -3.99 20.04
CA GLY A 207 -6.25 -2.54 20.03
C GLY A 207 -6.64 -2.02 18.65
N SER A 208 -7.35 -0.90 18.59
CA SER A 208 -7.84 -0.41 17.29
C SER A 208 -7.81 1.11 17.15
N ILE A 209 -7.60 1.56 15.92
CA ILE A 209 -7.55 2.97 15.55
C ILE A 209 -8.31 3.18 14.25
N LEU A 210 -9.06 4.28 14.18
CA LEU A 210 -9.66 4.71 12.92
C LEU A 210 -8.52 5.13 11.98
N LEU A 211 -8.58 4.68 10.73
CA LEU A 211 -7.64 5.12 9.71
C LEU A 211 -8.08 6.49 9.19
N ASP A 212 -7.12 7.38 9.05
CA ASP A 212 -7.29 8.76 8.56
C ASP A 212 -6.11 9.10 7.62
N ALA A 213 -6.22 10.16 6.83
CA ALA A 213 -5.12 10.61 5.99
C ALA A 213 -3.90 10.98 6.86
N GLY A 214 -2.75 10.34 6.62
CA GLY A 214 -1.55 10.57 7.44
C GLY A 214 -0.53 9.43 7.41
N CYS A 215 0.30 9.33 8.46
CA CYS A 215 1.38 8.34 8.49
C CYS A 215 0.89 6.95 8.94
N ALA A 216 0.94 5.98 8.03
CA ALA A 216 0.62 4.57 8.27
C ALA A 216 1.38 3.96 9.47
N GLU A 217 2.67 4.26 9.60
CA GLU A 217 3.52 3.76 10.68
C GLU A 217 3.12 4.32 12.05
N MET A 218 2.70 5.59 12.11
CA MET A 218 2.19 6.21 13.33
C MET A 218 0.86 5.60 13.74
N GLN A 219 -0.05 5.34 12.77
CA GLN A 219 -1.33 4.70 13.06
C GLN A 219 -1.15 3.25 13.52
N LEU A 220 -0.24 2.50 12.90
CA LEU A 220 0.13 1.15 13.34
C LEU A 220 0.72 1.15 14.75
N THR A 221 1.68 2.05 15.03
CA THR A 221 2.27 2.21 16.36
C THR A 221 1.20 2.55 17.41
N ASN A 222 0.33 3.52 17.13
CA ASN A 222 -0.76 3.90 18.04
C ASN A 222 -1.78 2.76 18.25
N ALA A 223 -1.99 1.87 17.28
CA ALA A 223 -2.87 0.72 17.43
C ALA A 223 -2.20 -0.39 18.27
N VAL A 224 -0.91 -0.61 18.08
CA VAL A 224 -0.05 -1.48 18.91
C VAL A 224 0.00 -0.97 20.35
N ASP A 225 0.23 0.33 20.57
CA ASP A 225 0.22 0.95 21.90
C ASP A 225 -1.12 0.77 22.61
N LYS A 226 -2.26 0.79 21.89
CA LYS A 226 -3.56 0.46 22.51
C LYS A 226 -3.67 -0.99 22.98
N VAL A 227 -2.95 -1.94 22.38
CA VAL A 227 -2.85 -3.33 22.86
C VAL A 227 -1.99 -3.41 24.12
N PHE A 228 -0.83 -2.74 24.12
CA PHE A 228 0.23 -2.98 25.12
C PHE A 228 0.34 -1.91 26.23
N CYS A 229 -0.15 -0.69 26.04
CA CYS A 229 -0.16 0.36 27.09
C CYS A 229 -1.32 0.23 28.08
N GLN A 230 -2.33 -0.59 27.78
CA GLN A 230 -3.30 -1.01 28.80
C GLN A 230 -2.70 -2.01 29.80
N THR A 231 -1.49 -2.52 29.54
CA THR A 231 -0.79 -3.51 30.37
C THR A 231 0.03 -2.86 31.50
N THR A 232 -0.49 -1.78 32.11
CA THR A 232 -0.01 -1.35 33.45
C THR A 232 -0.47 -2.40 34.46
N LEU A 233 0.39 -3.41 34.65
CA LEU A 233 0.25 -4.59 35.49
C LEU A 233 -0.70 -4.40 36.70
N PRO A 234 -1.85 -5.10 36.75
CA PRO A 234 -2.36 -5.56 38.02
C PRO A 234 -1.34 -6.56 38.57
N ASN A 235 -0.51 -6.11 39.51
CA ASN A 235 0.27 -6.97 40.40
C ASN A 235 -0.72 -7.73 41.32
N GLU A 236 -1.44 -8.70 40.78
CA GLU A 236 -2.23 -9.63 41.57
C GLU A 236 -1.40 -10.87 41.90
N CYS A 237 -0.88 -10.83 43.12
CA CYS A 237 -0.29 -11.90 43.90
C CYS A 237 -0.81 -13.30 43.53
N ILE A 238 0.04 -14.08 42.86
CA ILE A 238 -0.04 -15.55 42.95
C ILE A 238 0.38 -15.92 44.38
N LYS A 239 -0.57 -16.48 45.15
CA LYS A 239 -0.34 -17.17 46.42
C LYS A 239 -0.24 -18.67 46.18
#